data_AF-A0A838Z3M9-F1
#
_entry.id   AF-A0A838Z3M9-F1
#
_cell.length_a   1.000
_cell.length_b   1.000
_cell.length_c   1.000
_cell.angle_alpha   90.00
_cell.angle_beta   90.00
_cell.angle_gamma   90.00
#
_symmetry.space_group_name_H-M   'P 1'
#
loop_
_entity.id
_entity.type
_entity.pdbx_description
1 polymer ?
#
loop_
_entity_poly.entity_id
_entity_poly.type
_entity_poly.pdbx_seq_one_letter_code
_entity_poly.pdbx_strand_id
1 'polypeptide(L)'
;MKPVYRFLLMAGLCTISISWTIPIEWITENHKNYTLHYTSADLQNKDDYNVILAKGIQSVESFIKSPFKNTFGVYIHPNRQSLDAEWQKDWGVPDFKSECWMVASGIATKLVMLSPKRWSAESCEHDYNETAKTQNLITHELFHVYHGQLNASPDFSNIDKIDWFVEGFATYASGQCDADRIKEIKRAIEENKIPASLDNFWTGKLKYGLSGSVVLYIDYKYGRDTLKELLPMSKKAEILSKLAISEQDLIKNWKQYINTL
;
A
#
# COMPACT_ATOMS: atom_id res chain seq x y z
N MET A 1 44.37 -44.33 52.04
CA MET A 1 44.25 -44.15 50.57
C MET A 1 43.03 -43.29 50.31
N LYS A 2 43.21 -42.06 49.79
CA LYS A 2 42.11 -41.13 49.44
C LYS A 2 41.82 -41.26 47.93
N PRO A 3 40.56 -41.17 47.48
CA PRO A 3 40.24 -41.21 46.06
C PRO A 3 40.57 -39.86 45.40
N VAL A 4 41.10 -39.92 44.19
CA VAL A 4 41.39 -38.78 43.32
C VAL A 4 40.13 -38.50 42.49
N TYR A 5 39.50 -37.34 42.69
CA TYR A 5 38.44 -36.85 41.80
C TYR A 5 39.07 -36.08 40.64
N ARG A 6 38.84 -36.55 39.41
CA ARG A 6 39.17 -35.82 38.17
C ARG A 6 38.03 -34.84 37.87
N PHE A 7 38.32 -33.54 37.88
CA PHE A 7 37.44 -32.51 37.33
C PHE A 7 37.53 -32.55 35.79
N LEU A 8 36.40 -32.76 35.13
CA LEU A 8 36.26 -32.54 33.69
C LEU A 8 35.76 -31.10 33.49
N LEU A 9 36.60 -30.22 32.93
CA LEU A 9 36.20 -28.90 32.46
C LEU A 9 35.61 -29.06 31.05
N MET A 10 34.29 -28.93 30.90
CA MET A 10 33.66 -28.72 29.59
C MET A 10 33.79 -27.24 29.23
N ALA A 11 34.70 -26.94 28.30
CA ALA A 11 34.72 -25.64 27.62
C ALA A 11 33.56 -25.59 26.63
N GLY A 12 32.51 -24.83 26.96
CA GLY A 12 31.43 -24.50 26.04
C GLY A 12 31.94 -23.58 24.94
N LEU A 13 32.06 -24.11 23.72
CA LEU A 13 32.29 -23.33 22.51
C LEU A 13 31.03 -22.51 22.21
N CYS A 14 31.07 -21.22 22.57
CA CYS A 14 30.10 -20.24 22.13
C CYS A 14 30.38 -19.95 20.64
N THR A 15 29.66 -20.59 19.74
CA THR A 15 29.72 -20.27 18.30
C THR A 15 29.03 -18.94 18.07
N ILE A 16 29.82 -17.87 17.97
CA ILE A 16 29.36 -16.58 17.49
C ILE A 16 29.06 -16.75 16.00
N SER A 17 27.78 -16.92 15.66
CA SER A 17 27.30 -16.91 14.28
C SER A 17 27.46 -15.48 13.74
N ILE A 18 28.57 -15.19 13.07
CA ILE A 18 28.72 -13.95 12.31
C ILE A 18 27.84 -14.09 11.08
N SER A 19 26.65 -13.52 11.10
CA SER A 19 25.79 -13.37 9.93
C SER A 19 26.44 -12.37 8.97
N TRP A 20 27.18 -12.87 7.99
CA TRP A 20 27.68 -12.05 6.89
C TRP A 20 26.50 -11.65 6.01
N THR A 21 26.00 -10.42 6.18
CA THR A 21 25.04 -9.84 5.25
C THR A 21 25.80 -9.41 4.00
N ILE A 22 25.55 -10.10 2.89
CA ILE A 22 26.08 -9.69 1.59
C ILE A 22 25.39 -8.36 1.22
N PRO A 23 26.13 -7.29 0.93
CA PRO A 23 25.53 -6.03 0.53
C PRO A 23 24.74 -6.21 -0.77
N ILE A 24 23.54 -5.62 -0.83
CA ILE A 24 22.69 -5.68 -2.00
C ILE A 24 23.27 -4.77 -3.08
N GLU A 25 23.60 -5.36 -4.23
CA GLU A 25 24.02 -4.62 -5.42
C GLU A 25 22.80 -4.24 -6.25
N TRP A 26 22.54 -2.94 -6.36
CA TRP A 26 21.42 -2.38 -7.10
C TRP A 26 21.81 -2.11 -8.56
N ILE A 27 20.99 -2.60 -9.47
CA ILE A 27 20.98 -2.26 -10.90
C ILE A 27 19.92 -1.18 -11.11
N THR A 28 20.22 -0.19 -11.95
CA THR A 28 19.36 0.98 -12.18
C THR A 28 19.05 1.17 -13.66
N GLU A 29 17.77 1.32 -14.00
CA GLU A 29 17.29 1.64 -15.35
C GLU A 29 16.44 2.92 -15.32
N ASN A 30 16.76 3.89 -16.18
CA ASN A 30 16.03 5.15 -16.27
C ASN A 30 14.91 5.05 -17.31
N HIS A 31 13.68 5.38 -16.90
CA HIS A 31 12.52 5.51 -17.76
C HIS A 31 12.02 6.96 -17.75
N LYS A 32 11.07 7.28 -18.63
CA LYS A 32 10.53 8.65 -18.76
C LYS A 32 9.95 9.19 -17.45
N ASN A 33 9.18 8.38 -16.73
CA ASN A 33 8.41 8.80 -15.55
C ASN A 33 8.98 8.27 -14.23
N TYR A 34 9.91 7.32 -14.26
CA TYR A 34 10.48 6.70 -13.06
C TYR A 34 11.87 6.13 -13.32
N THR A 35 12.60 5.88 -12.24
CA THR A 35 13.85 5.11 -12.27
C THR A 35 13.62 3.78 -11.59
N LEU A 36 13.87 2.68 -12.29
CA LEU A 36 13.74 1.33 -11.75
C LEU A 36 15.05 0.91 -11.07
N HIS A 37 14.96 0.50 -9.82
CA HIS A 37 16.03 -0.09 -9.03
C HIS A 37 15.66 -1.53 -8.69
N TYR A 38 16.52 -2.47 -9.06
CA TYR A 38 16.32 -3.89 -8.84
C TYR A 38 17.66 -4.59 -8.62
N THR A 39 17.66 -5.87 -8.30
CA THR A 39 18.90 -6.64 -8.08
C THR A 39 19.05 -7.71 -9.15
N SER A 40 20.19 -8.39 -9.18
CA SER A 40 20.41 -9.52 -10.10
C SER A 40 19.34 -10.63 -9.99
N ALA A 41 18.66 -10.76 -8.84
CA ALA A 41 17.56 -11.69 -8.65
C ALA A 41 16.36 -11.42 -9.58
N ASP A 42 16.19 -10.18 -10.03
CA ASP A 42 15.05 -9.72 -10.83
C ASP A 42 15.43 -9.44 -12.30
N LEU A 43 16.67 -9.73 -12.70
CA LEU A 43 17.18 -9.42 -14.04
C LEU A 43 16.35 -10.05 -15.17
N GLN A 44 15.83 -11.26 -14.95
CA GLN A 44 15.00 -11.97 -15.93
C GLN A 44 13.53 -11.49 -15.94
N ASN A 45 13.10 -10.75 -14.92
CA ASN A 45 11.69 -10.36 -14.72
C ASN A 45 11.44 -8.86 -14.92
N LYS A 46 12.50 -8.03 -14.96
CA LYS A 46 12.40 -6.57 -15.01
C LYS A 46 11.51 -6.06 -16.15
N ASP A 47 11.52 -6.72 -17.31
CA ASP A 47 10.75 -6.26 -18.47
C ASP A 47 9.24 -6.52 -18.26
N ASP A 48 8.87 -7.64 -17.64
CA ASP A 48 7.49 -7.89 -17.23
C ASP A 48 7.03 -6.84 -16.21
N TYR A 49 7.88 -6.51 -15.23
CA TYR A 49 7.57 -5.50 -14.22
C TYR A 49 7.38 -4.11 -14.85
N ASN A 50 8.22 -3.74 -15.81
CA ASN A 50 8.09 -2.49 -16.56
C ASN A 50 6.75 -2.40 -17.30
N VAL A 51 6.24 -3.51 -17.86
CA VAL A 51 4.92 -3.53 -18.50
C VAL A 51 3.80 -3.24 -17.49
N ILE A 52 3.85 -3.86 -16.31
CA ILE A 52 2.81 -3.68 -15.27
C ILE A 52 2.87 -2.26 -14.70
N LEU A 53 4.07 -1.73 -14.46
CA LEU A 53 4.28 -0.35 -13.99
C LEU A 53 3.77 0.67 -15.02
N ALA A 54 4.10 0.51 -16.30
CA ALA A 54 3.64 1.40 -17.35
C ALA A 54 2.11 1.41 -17.46
N LYS A 55 1.47 0.24 -17.39
CA LYS A 55 0.01 0.13 -17.36
C LYS A 55 -0.59 0.78 -16.12
N GLY A 56 0.01 0.58 -14.95
CA GLY A 56 -0.47 1.19 -13.70
C GLY A 56 -0.40 2.71 -13.74
N ILE A 57 0.71 3.27 -14.23
CA ILE A 57 0.86 4.72 -14.44
C ILE A 57 -0.22 5.23 -15.39
N GLN A 58 -0.41 4.57 -16.54
CA GLN A 58 -1.43 4.96 -17.51
C GLN A 58 -2.85 4.90 -16.90
N SER A 59 -3.15 3.88 -16.10
CA SER A 59 -4.44 3.74 -15.42
C SER A 59 -4.69 4.89 -14.45
N VAL A 60 -3.70 5.25 -13.61
CA VAL A 60 -3.80 6.39 -12.67
C VAL A 60 -4.00 7.70 -13.42
N GLU A 61 -3.18 7.96 -14.45
CA GLU A 61 -3.27 9.19 -15.24
C GLU A 61 -4.59 9.30 -16.01
N SER A 62 -5.11 8.19 -16.52
CA SER A 62 -6.41 8.15 -17.21
C SER A 62 -7.56 8.38 -16.24
N PHE A 63 -7.48 7.78 -15.06
CA PHE A 63 -8.47 7.92 -14.00
C PHE A 63 -8.52 9.36 -13.46
N ILE A 64 -7.38 9.97 -13.16
CA ILE A 64 -7.32 11.37 -12.70
C ILE A 64 -7.36 12.38 -13.87
N LYS A 65 -7.19 11.95 -15.12
CA LYS A 65 -7.06 12.84 -16.30
C LYS A 65 -5.95 13.89 -16.13
N SER A 66 -4.84 13.50 -15.53
CA SER A 66 -3.66 14.34 -15.32
C SER A 66 -2.41 13.46 -15.18
N PRO A 67 -1.24 13.89 -15.72
CA PRO A 67 0.00 13.13 -15.57
C PRO A 67 0.54 13.20 -14.14
N PHE A 68 1.45 12.28 -13.81
CA PHE A 68 2.33 12.44 -12.64
C PHE A 68 3.15 13.72 -12.78
N LYS A 69 3.33 14.46 -11.68
CA LYS A 69 4.02 15.77 -11.70
C LYS A 69 5.53 15.61 -11.74
N ASN A 70 6.05 14.66 -10.96
CA ASN A 70 7.48 14.43 -10.79
C ASN A 70 7.82 12.97 -11.15
N THR A 71 9.08 12.74 -11.53
CA THR A 71 9.63 11.39 -11.58
C THR A 71 9.78 10.82 -10.17
N PHE A 72 9.77 9.49 -10.05
CA PHE A 72 9.90 8.78 -8.78
C PHE A 72 10.76 7.52 -8.94
N GLY A 73 11.26 6.97 -7.83
CA GLY A 73 11.99 5.70 -7.83
C GLY A 73 11.04 4.51 -7.69
N VAL A 74 11.34 3.40 -8.36
CA VAL A 74 10.68 2.10 -8.13
C VAL A 74 11.73 1.13 -7.63
N TYR A 75 11.60 0.63 -6.40
CA TYR A 75 12.56 -0.26 -5.75
C TYR A 75 11.99 -1.66 -5.61
N ILE A 76 12.59 -2.62 -6.31
CA ILE A 76 12.21 -4.03 -6.27
C ILE A 76 13.18 -4.77 -5.35
N HIS A 77 12.69 -5.08 -4.15
CA HIS A 77 13.44 -5.78 -3.12
C HIS A 77 13.40 -7.29 -3.37
N PRO A 78 14.56 -8.00 -3.35
CA PRO A 78 14.64 -9.41 -3.73
C PRO A 78 14.04 -10.38 -2.71
N ASN A 79 13.65 -9.90 -1.53
CA ASN A 79 13.04 -10.70 -0.45
C ASN A 79 12.46 -9.78 0.64
N ARG A 80 11.62 -10.37 1.51
CA ARG A 80 11.00 -9.74 2.68
C ARG A 80 11.99 -9.04 3.60
N GLN A 81 13.15 -9.65 3.85
CA GLN A 81 14.16 -9.06 4.74
C GLN A 81 14.69 -7.73 4.20
N SER A 82 14.94 -7.65 2.89
CA SER A 82 15.39 -6.43 2.24
C SER A 82 14.30 -5.35 2.25
N LEU A 83 13.04 -5.73 2.02
CA LEU A 83 11.89 -4.82 2.08
C LEU A 83 11.70 -4.26 3.50
N ASP A 84 11.69 -5.13 4.51
CA ASP A 84 11.58 -4.72 5.92
C ASP A 84 12.70 -3.74 6.29
N ALA A 85 13.94 -3.99 5.85
CA ALA A 85 15.06 -3.10 6.16
C ALA A 85 14.88 -1.68 5.59
N GLU A 86 14.27 -1.55 4.40
CA GLU A 86 13.94 -0.24 3.83
C GLU A 86 12.84 0.45 4.65
N TRP A 87 11.78 -0.27 5.02
CA TRP A 87 10.69 0.29 5.83
C TRP A 87 11.10 0.64 7.26
N GLN A 88 11.99 -0.14 7.88
CA GLN A 88 12.60 0.17 9.18
C GLN A 88 13.33 1.52 9.13
N LYS A 89 14.08 1.77 8.05
CA LYS A 89 14.79 3.03 7.81
C LYS A 89 13.83 4.18 7.55
N ASP A 90 12.85 3.98 6.67
CA ASP A 90 11.90 5.03 6.28
C ASP A 90 11.02 5.49 7.45
N TRP A 91 10.58 4.56 8.29
CA TRP A 91 9.65 4.85 9.38
C TRP A 91 10.35 5.12 10.71
N GLY A 92 11.69 4.93 10.76
CA GLY A 92 12.45 5.11 11.99
C GLY A 92 12.10 4.06 13.07
N VAL A 93 11.68 2.86 12.67
CA VAL A 93 11.29 1.76 13.56
C VAL A 93 12.19 0.55 13.30
N PRO A 94 13.35 0.42 13.99
CA PRO A 94 14.35 -0.61 13.69
C PRO A 94 13.86 -2.06 13.78
N ASP A 95 12.90 -2.32 14.65
CA ASP A 95 12.34 -3.67 14.87
C ASP A 95 11.07 -3.93 14.05
N PHE A 96 10.71 -3.02 13.13
CA PHE A 96 9.54 -3.20 12.29
C PHE A 96 9.63 -4.48 11.46
N LYS A 97 8.50 -5.18 11.36
CA LYS A 97 8.29 -6.34 10.50
C LYS A 97 6.99 -6.16 9.76
N SER A 98 7.04 -6.32 8.45
CA SER A 98 5.85 -6.26 7.64
C SER A 98 4.94 -7.45 7.88
N GLU A 99 3.64 -7.19 7.84
CA GLU A 99 2.64 -8.25 7.80
C GLU A 99 2.72 -9.01 6.48
N CYS A 100 2.27 -10.27 6.45
CA CYS A 100 2.41 -11.12 5.26
C CYS A 100 1.75 -10.53 4.00
N TRP A 101 0.68 -9.75 4.16
CA TRP A 101 -0.04 -9.10 3.06
C TRP A 101 0.65 -7.81 2.57
N MET A 102 1.55 -7.21 3.34
CA MET A 102 2.22 -5.96 2.98
C MET A 102 3.35 -6.23 1.99
N VAL A 103 3.09 -6.15 0.69
CA VAL A 103 4.11 -6.43 -0.35
C VAL A 103 4.66 -5.20 -1.05
N ALA A 104 4.05 -4.04 -0.86
CA ALA A 104 4.47 -2.79 -1.47
C ALA A 104 3.96 -1.56 -0.68
N SER A 105 4.57 -0.41 -0.95
CA SER A 105 4.17 0.89 -0.41
C SER A 105 4.60 2.00 -1.37
N GLY A 106 3.66 2.88 -1.72
CA GLY A 106 3.92 4.11 -2.48
C GLY A 106 3.90 5.38 -1.61
N ILE A 107 4.84 6.29 -1.86
CA ILE A 107 4.84 7.69 -1.38
C ILE A 107 5.27 8.61 -2.53
N ALA A 108 5.19 9.93 -2.36
CA ALA A 108 5.41 10.92 -3.42
C ALA A 108 6.66 10.68 -4.31
N THR A 109 7.75 10.22 -3.71
CA THR A 109 9.05 10.07 -4.37
C THR A 109 9.41 8.65 -4.73
N LYS A 110 8.69 7.63 -4.23
CA LYS A 110 9.04 6.24 -4.49
C LYS A 110 7.89 5.24 -4.32
N LEU A 111 7.97 4.17 -5.11
CA LEU A 111 7.29 2.90 -4.89
C LEU A 111 8.33 1.88 -4.42
N VAL A 112 8.12 1.28 -3.25
CA VAL A 112 8.95 0.20 -2.71
C VAL A 112 8.13 -1.09 -2.73
N MET A 113 8.69 -2.18 -3.24
CA MET A 113 7.95 -3.42 -3.46
C MET A 113 8.82 -4.66 -3.31
N LEU A 114 8.29 -5.71 -2.68
CA LEU A 114 8.82 -7.07 -2.75
C LEU A 114 8.72 -7.59 -4.18
N SER A 115 9.79 -8.18 -4.72
CA SER A 115 9.83 -8.84 -6.03
C SER A 115 8.53 -9.61 -6.31
N PRO A 116 7.73 -9.20 -7.31
CA PRO A 116 6.42 -9.79 -7.56
C PRO A 116 6.46 -11.31 -7.74
N LYS A 117 7.51 -11.83 -8.37
CA LYS A 117 7.66 -13.28 -8.60
C LYS A 117 7.84 -14.09 -7.31
N ARG A 118 8.02 -13.42 -6.16
CA ARG A 118 8.11 -14.05 -4.84
C ARG A 118 6.81 -13.99 -4.05
N TRP A 119 5.79 -13.28 -4.53
CA TRP A 119 4.56 -13.08 -3.76
C TRP A 119 3.87 -14.38 -3.37
N SER A 120 3.79 -15.37 -4.27
CA SER A 120 3.18 -16.68 -3.92
C SER A 120 3.91 -17.44 -2.82
N ALA A 121 5.19 -17.13 -2.56
CA ALA A 121 6.00 -17.74 -1.51
C ALA A 121 6.11 -16.89 -0.24
N GLU A 122 5.94 -15.57 -0.34
CA GLU A 122 6.23 -14.62 0.74
C GLU A 122 5.03 -13.78 1.16
N SER A 123 3.90 -13.86 0.44
CA SER A 123 2.63 -13.22 0.78
C SER A 123 1.56 -14.25 1.10
N CYS A 124 0.64 -13.87 1.99
CA CYS A 124 -0.55 -14.66 2.31
C CYS A 124 -1.76 -14.32 1.44
N GLU A 125 -1.73 -13.21 0.68
CA GLU A 125 -2.90 -12.69 -0.06
C GLU A 125 -2.61 -12.40 -1.54
N HIS A 126 -1.36 -12.51 -1.98
CA HIS A 126 -0.96 -12.05 -3.31
C HIS A 126 -0.19 -13.14 -4.06
N ASP A 127 -0.59 -13.37 -5.31
CA ASP A 127 0.13 -14.20 -6.27
C ASP A 127 0.29 -13.42 -7.58
N TYR A 128 1.53 -13.32 -8.05
CA TYR A 128 1.86 -12.66 -9.31
C TYR A 128 1.13 -13.23 -10.53
N ASN A 129 0.78 -14.52 -10.47
CA ASN A 129 0.05 -15.18 -11.55
C ASN A 129 -1.43 -14.75 -11.60
N GLU A 130 -1.96 -14.14 -10.53
CA GLU A 130 -3.28 -13.48 -10.54
C GLU A 130 -3.17 -12.11 -11.23
N THR A 131 -2.96 -12.13 -12.55
CA THR A 131 -2.56 -10.95 -13.35
C THR A 131 -3.43 -9.71 -13.13
N ALA A 132 -4.75 -9.87 -13.06
CA ALA A 132 -5.68 -8.75 -12.81
C ALA A 132 -5.52 -8.18 -11.40
N LYS A 133 -5.44 -9.03 -10.37
CA LYS A 133 -5.23 -8.59 -8.98
C LYS A 133 -3.85 -7.95 -8.79
N THR A 134 -2.83 -8.52 -9.41
CA THR A 134 -1.47 -7.96 -9.45
C THR A 134 -1.49 -6.57 -10.09
N GLN A 135 -2.13 -6.40 -11.25
CA GLN A 135 -2.25 -5.10 -11.89
C GLN A 135 -2.99 -4.09 -10.99
N ASN A 136 -4.07 -4.49 -10.34
CA ASN A 136 -4.82 -3.62 -9.42
C ASN A 136 -3.96 -3.21 -8.23
N LEU A 137 -3.21 -4.13 -7.61
CA LEU A 137 -2.31 -3.81 -6.49
C LEU A 137 -1.22 -2.82 -6.91
N ILE A 138 -0.54 -3.06 -8.03
CA ILE A 138 0.48 -2.11 -8.52
C ILE A 138 -0.14 -0.74 -8.84
N THR A 139 -1.35 -0.71 -9.39
CA THR A 139 -2.07 0.55 -9.66
C THR A 139 -2.46 1.25 -8.36
N HIS A 140 -2.82 0.51 -7.31
CA HIS A 140 -3.12 1.04 -5.98
C HIS A 140 -1.90 1.77 -5.40
N GLU A 141 -0.74 1.12 -5.42
CA GLU A 141 0.48 1.73 -4.87
C GLU A 141 0.99 2.90 -5.72
N LEU A 142 0.86 2.83 -7.04
CA LEU A 142 1.14 3.96 -7.92
C LEU A 142 0.18 5.13 -7.69
N PHE A 143 -1.06 4.85 -7.30
CA PHE A 143 -1.98 5.90 -6.89
C PHE A 143 -1.50 6.59 -5.61
N HIS A 144 -0.94 5.85 -4.65
CA HIS A 144 -0.33 6.46 -3.46
C HIS A 144 0.86 7.36 -3.82
N VAL A 145 1.71 6.96 -4.76
CA VAL A 145 2.77 7.83 -5.31
C VAL A 145 2.15 9.11 -5.89
N TYR A 146 1.13 8.98 -6.74
CA TYR A 146 0.45 10.11 -7.36
C TYR A 146 -0.15 11.07 -6.31
N HIS A 147 -0.88 10.50 -5.35
CA HIS A 147 -1.52 11.24 -4.27
C HIS A 147 -0.47 11.96 -3.41
N GLY A 148 0.61 11.29 -3.04
CA GLY A 148 1.71 11.89 -2.28
C GLY A 148 2.35 13.09 -3.01
N GLN A 149 2.46 13.06 -4.34
CA GLN A 149 2.99 14.19 -5.12
C GLN A 149 2.13 15.47 -5.05
N LEU A 150 0.86 15.33 -4.65
CA LEU A 150 -0.10 16.42 -4.55
C LEU A 150 -0.49 16.76 -3.10
N ASN A 151 -0.35 15.80 -2.18
CA ASN A 151 -0.72 15.95 -0.78
C ASN A 151 0.20 16.93 -0.03
N ALA A 152 -0.36 17.64 0.95
CA ALA A 152 0.41 18.48 1.86
C ALA A 152 1.42 17.69 2.73
N SER A 153 1.18 16.38 2.94
CA SER A 153 2.10 15.42 3.56
C SER A 153 2.54 14.38 2.53
N PRO A 154 3.66 14.57 1.81
CA PRO A 154 4.05 13.74 0.67
C PRO A 154 4.28 12.25 0.97
N ASP A 155 4.57 11.93 2.24
CA ASP A 155 4.79 10.58 2.78
C ASP A 155 3.65 10.12 3.71
N PHE A 156 2.57 10.91 3.81
CA PHE A 156 1.44 10.70 4.71
C PHE A 156 1.80 10.59 6.21
N SER A 157 2.98 11.04 6.64
CA SER A 157 3.38 11.03 8.06
C SER A 157 2.64 12.06 8.93
N ASN A 158 2.13 13.12 8.31
CA ASN A 158 1.41 14.21 8.96
C ASN A 158 -0.03 14.31 8.42
N ILE A 159 -0.83 13.28 8.73
CA ILE A 159 -2.25 13.21 8.39
C ILE A 159 -3.12 13.17 9.64
N ASP A 160 -4.32 13.72 9.57
CA ASP A 160 -5.31 13.69 10.65
C ASP A 160 -6.60 13.01 10.19
N LYS A 161 -6.67 11.70 10.50
CA LYS A 161 -7.87 10.86 10.33
C LYS A 161 -8.37 10.76 8.89
N ILE A 162 -7.45 10.73 7.93
CA ILE A 162 -7.75 10.56 6.50
C ILE A 162 -7.26 9.23 5.94
N ASP A 163 -6.87 8.26 6.76
CA ASP A 163 -6.45 6.93 6.30
C ASP A 163 -7.51 6.28 5.40
N TRP A 164 -8.78 6.41 5.77
CA TRP A 164 -9.92 5.96 4.96
C TRP A 164 -9.97 6.63 3.58
N PHE A 165 -9.52 7.89 3.47
CA PHE A 165 -9.52 8.60 2.20
C PHE A 165 -8.29 8.23 1.37
N VAL A 166 -7.10 8.21 1.98
CA VAL A 166 -5.84 7.81 1.32
C VAL A 166 -5.98 6.40 0.73
N GLU A 167 -6.35 5.43 1.57
CA GLU A 167 -6.49 4.03 1.14
C GLU A 167 -7.74 3.78 0.33
N GLY A 168 -8.84 4.48 0.66
CA GLY A 168 -10.08 4.38 -0.11
C GLY A 168 -9.92 4.88 -1.54
N PHE A 169 -9.19 5.97 -1.74
CA PHE A 169 -9.02 6.52 -3.07
C PHE A 169 -8.12 5.64 -3.93
N ALA A 170 -7.03 5.12 -3.37
CA ALA A 170 -6.20 4.12 -4.04
C ALA A 170 -7.01 2.85 -4.37
N THR A 171 -7.85 2.36 -3.45
CA THR A 171 -8.73 1.20 -3.68
C THR A 171 -9.70 1.43 -4.84
N TYR A 172 -10.33 2.61 -4.88
CA TYR A 172 -11.27 2.94 -5.94
C TYR A 172 -10.57 3.14 -7.29
N ALA A 173 -9.48 3.92 -7.31
CA ALA A 173 -8.74 4.25 -8.52
C ALA A 173 -8.08 3.03 -9.18
N SER A 174 -7.68 2.05 -8.37
CA SER A 174 -7.10 0.78 -8.84
C SER A 174 -8.12 -0.24 -9.34
N GLY A 175 -9.43 0.04 -9.23
CA GLY A 175 -10.48 -0.91 -9.60
C GLY A 175 -10.69 -2.04 -8.59
N GLN A 176 -10.16 -1.92 -7.36
CA GLN A 176 -10.37 -2.91 -6.30
C GLN A 176 -11.75 -2.79 -5.63
N CYS A 177 -12.55 -1.76 -5.95
CA CYS A 177 -13.97 -1.67 -5.62
C CYS A 177 -14.84 -2.47 -6.61
N ASP A 178 -14.54 -3.77 -6.77
CA ASP A 178 -15.28 -4.67 -7.65
C ASP A 178 -16.64 -5.09 -7.09
N ALA A 179 -17.42 -5.82 -7.89
CA ALA A 179 -18.77 -6.24 -7.55
C ALA A 179 -18.82 -7.13 -6.28
N ASP A 180 -17.83 -8.00 -6.09
CA ASP A 180 -17.76 -8.87 -4.92
C ASP A 180 -17.50 -8.06 -3.66
N ARG A 181 -16.57 -7.11 -3.70
CA ARG A 181 -16.31 -6.19 -2.58
C ARG A 181 -17.53 -5.33 -2.25
N ILE A 182 -18.22 -4.79 -3.27
CA ILE A 182 -19.46 -4.02 -3.04
C ILE A 182 -20.55 -4.90 -2.40
N LYS A 183 -20.67 -6.17 -2.81
CA LYS A 183 -21.60 -7.13 -2.20
C LYS A 183 -21.26 -7.40 -0.73
N GLU A 184 -19.98 -7.51 -0.38
CA GLU A 184 -19.56 -7.66 1.03
C GLU A 184 -19.93 -6.44 1.88
N ILE A 185 -19.78 -5.23 1.34
CA ILE A 185 -20.15 -3.99 2.02
C ILE A 185 -21.67 -3.88 2.19
N LYS A 186 -22.47 -4.21 1.17
CA LYS A 186 -23.94 -4.27 1.30
C LYS A 186 -24.36 -5.17 2.44
N ARG A 187 -23.82 -6.40 2.50
CA ARG A 187 -24.09 -7.34 3.59
C ARG A 187 -23.70 -6.76 4.96
N ALA A 188 -22.54 -6.10 5.06
CA ALA A 188 -22.12 -5.47 6.31
C ALA A 188 -23.05 -4.32 6.75
N ILE A 189 -23.61 -3.56 5.80
CA ILE A 189 -24.62 -2.52 6.07
C ILE A 189 -25.91 -3.15 6.59
N GLU A 190 -26.42 -4.18 5.91
CA GLU A 190 -27.64 -4.92 6.30
C GLU A 190 -27.53 -5.54 7.71
N GLU A 191 -26.35 -6.09 8.03
CA GLU A 191 -26.06 -6.69 9.33
C GLU A 191 -25.70 -5.67 10.42
N ASN A 192 -25.72 -4.36 10.12
CA ASN A 192 -25.28 -3.28 11.02
C ASN A 192 -23.85 -3.47 11.57
N LYS A 193 -22.94 -4.05 10.77
CA LYS A 193 -21.54 -4.34 11.14
C LYS A 193 -20.54 -3.29 10.65
N ILE A 194 -21.03 -2.10 10.27
CA ILE A 194 -20.18 -1.00 9.82
C ILE A 194 -19.90 -0.02 10.96
N PRO A 195 -18.69 0.57 11.04
CA PRO A 195 -18.38 1.58 12.04
C PRO A 195 -19.27 2.83 11.91
N ALA A 196 -19.45 3.56 13.02
CA ALA A 196 -20.23 4.80 13.05
C ALA A 196 -19.43 6.05 12.61
N SER A 197 -18.11 5.94 12.45
CA SER A 197 -17.21 7.04 12.10
C SER A 197 -16.19 6.57 11.06
N LEU A 198 -15.84 7.48 10.14
CA LEU A 198 -14.82 7.31 9.10
C LEU A 198 -13.45 7.02 9.69
N ASP A 199 -13.16 7.47 10.91
CA ASP A 199 -11.90 7.19 11.63
C ASP A 199 -11.67 5.67 11.78
N ASN A 200 -12.75 4.89 11.80
CA ASN A 200 -12.71 3.44 11.94
C ASN A 200 -12.93 2.69 10.63
N PHE A 201 -13.10 3.37 9.49
CA PHE A 201 -13.28 2.72 8.19
C PHE A 201 -11.99 2.06 7.71
N TRP A 202 -10.83 2.50 8.21
CA TRP A 202 -9.54 1.86 7.97
C TRP A 202 -9.18 0.82 9.05
N THR A 203 -10.16 0.03 9.50
CA THR A 203 -9.94 -1.03 10.50
C THR A 203 -10.60 -2.35 10.11
N GLY A 204 -10.03 -3.46 10.59
CA GLY A 204 -10.57 -4.80 10.36
C GLY A 204 -10.53 -5.27 8.91
N LYS A 205 -11.27 -6.35 8.63
CA LYS A 205 -11.22 -7.06 7.34
C LYS A 205 -11.85 -6.29 6.17
N LEU A 206 -12.82 -5.42 6.45
CA LEU A 206 -13.55 -4.68 5.42
C LEU A 206 -12.91 -3.34 5.07
N LYS A 207 -11.74 -3.02 5.63
CA LYS A 207 -11.14 -1.68 5.59
C LYS A 207 -11.06 -1.06 4.19
N TYR A 208 -10.59 -1.83 3.22
CA TYR A 208 -10.50 -1.37 1.82
C TYR A 208 -11.88 -1.21 1.18
N GLY A 209 -12.81 -2.13 1.43
CA GLY A 209 -14.17 -2.03 0.88
C GLY A 209 -14.95 -0.85 1.45
N LEU A 210 -14.88 -0.64 2.76
CA LEU A 210 -15.51 0.50 3.43
C LEU A 210 -14.93 1.82 2.89
N SER A 211 -13.61 1.96 2.96
CA SER A 211 -12.89 3.17 2.55
C SER A 211 -13.10 3.47 1.06
N GLY A 212 -12.91 2.48 0.18
CA GLY A 212 -13.02 2.66 -1.26
C GLY A 212 -14.45 2.94 -1.73
N SER A 213 -15.45 2.29 -1.12
CA SER A 213 -16.85 2.52 -1.49
C SER A 213 -17.36 3.90 -1.06
N VAL A 214 -16.81 4.50 0.01
CA VAL A 214 -17.07 5.90 0.36
C VAL A 214 -16.51 6.83 -0.69
N VAL A 215 -15.28 6.61 -1.15
CA VAL A 215 -14.68 7.44 -2.22
C VAL A 215 -15.43 7.28 -3.54
N LEU A 216 -15.86 6.06 -3.88
CA LEU A 216 -16.76 5.81 -5.01
C LEU A 216 -18.06 6.64 -4.90
N TYR A 217 -18.68 6.68 -3.72
CA TYR A 217 -19.86 7.53 -3.50
C TYR A 217 -19.55 9.02 -3.67
N ILE A 218 -18.40 9.49 -3.15
CA ILE A 218 -17.99 10.90 -3.31
C ILE A 218 -17.80 11.22 -4.79
N ASP A 219 -17.18 10.33 -5.58
CA ASP A 219 -17.05 10.51 -7.03
C ASP A 219 -18.42 10.57 -7.72
N TYR A 220 -19.32 9.66 -7.37
CA TYR A 220 -20.68 9.63 -7.92
C TYR A 220 -21.45 10.91 -7.62
N LYS A 221 -21.36 11.42 -6.39
CA LYS A 221 -22.15 12.56 -5.90
C LYS A 221 -21.58 13.92 -6.31
N TYR A 222 -20.26 14.06 -6.24
CA TYR A 222 -19.56 15.34 -6.38
C TYR A 222 -18.67 15.42 -7.63
N GLY A 223 -18.45 14.30 -8.31
CA GLY A 223 -17.67 14.21 -9.55
C GLY A 223 -16.16 14.14 -9.34
N ARG A 224 -15.50 13.70 -10.41
CA ARG A 224 -14.05 13.43 -10.41
C ARG A 224 -13.20 14.65 -10.14
N ASP A 225 -13.61 15.81 -10.62
CA ASP A 225 -12.83 17.04 -10.40
C ASP A 225 -12.85 17.44 -8.91
N THR A 226 -13.97 17.24 -8.21
CA THR A 226 -14.01 17.41 -6.75
C THR A 226 -13.06 16.45 -6.06
N LEU A 227 -13.02 15.16 -6.45
CA LEU A 227 -12.06 14.21 -5.86
C LEU A 227 -10.61 14.65 -6.03
N LYS A 228 -10.25 15.23 -7.17
CA LYS A 228 -8.89 15.77 -7.38
C LYS A 228 -8.57 16.91 -6.44
N GLU A 229 -9.54 17.80 -6.21
CA GLU A 229 -9.39 18.92 -5.28
C GLU A 229 -9.21 18.48 -3.82
N LEU A 230 -9.57 17.24 -3.48
CA LEU A 230 -9.34 16.65 -2.15
C LEU A 230 -7.92 16.09 -1.96
N LEU A 231 -7.21 15.74 -3.03
CA LEU A 231 -5.86 15.14 -2.96
C LEU A 231 -4.84 15.97 -2.14
N PRO A 232 -4.86 17.31 -2.17
CA PRO A 232 -3.94 18.11 -1.35
C PRO A 232 -4.23 18.07 0.16
N MET A 233 -5.42 17.62 0.58
CA MET A 233 -5.88 17.73 1.97
C MET A 233 -5.23 16.68 2.86
N SER A 234 -4.93 17.09 4.09
CA SER A 234 -4.27 16.21 5.08
C SER A 234 -5.17 15.90 6.27
N LYS A 235 -6.34 16.52 6.37
CA LYS A 235 -7.24 16.39 7.52
C LYS A 235 -8.67 16.06 7.12
N LYS A 236 -9.33 15.20 7.90
CA LYS A 236 -10.74 14.83 7.68
C LYS A 236 -11.66 16.05 7.65
N ALA A 237 -11.41 17.00 8.54
CA ALA A 237 -12.20 18.23 8.62
C ALA A 237 -12.11 19.08 7.34
N GLU A 238 -10.95 19.12 6.68
CA GLU A 238 -10.76 19.82 5.41
C GLU A 238 -11.60 19.18 4.30
N ILE A 239 -11.57 17.84 4.22
CA ILE A 239 -12.37 17.07 3.25
C ILE A 239 -13.86 17.30 3.46
N LEU A 240 -14.36 17.14 4.69
CA LEU A 240 -15.78 17.34 5.00
C LEU A 240 -16.22 18.78 4.74
N SER A 241 -15.39 19.76 5.08
CA SER A 241 -15.64 21.17 4.79
C SER A 241 -15.71 21.45 3.29
N LYS A 242 -14.81 20.86 2.49
CA LYS A 242 -14.81 21.02 1.03
C LYS A 242 -16.05 20.43 0.38
N LEU A 243 -16.51 19.28 0.89
CA LEU A 243 -17.73 18.60 0.44
C LEU A 243 -19.02 19.25 1.00
N ALA A 244 -18.88 20.22 1.90
CA ALA A 244 -19.98 20.88 2.60
C ALA A 244 -20.97 19.87 3.24
N ILE A 245 -20.43 18.83 3.88
CA ILE A 245 -21.22 17.73 4.46
C ILE A 245 -20.73 17.36 5.85
N SER A 246 -21.66 16.97 6.73
CA SER A 246 -21.30 16.37 8.02
C SER A 246 -20.81 14.93 7.81
N GLU A 247 -20.02 14.41 8.76
CA GLU A 247 -19.60 13.00 8.72
C GLU A 247 -20.81 12.05 8.76
N GLN A 248 -21.82 12.38 9.59
CA GLN A 248 -23.03 11.58 9.73
C GLN A 248 -23.82 11.52 8.42
N ASP A 249 -23.97 12.65 7.73
CA ASP A 249 -24.68 12.71 6.46
C ASP A 249 -23.90 12.01 5.36
N LEU A 250 -22.57 12.13 5.32
CA LEU A 250 -21.74 11.41 4.37
C LEU A 250 -21.93 9.89 4.53
N ILE A 251 -21.81 9.38 5.75
CA ILE A 251 -22.01 7.96 6.05
C ILE A 251 -23.43 7.52 5.71
N LYS A 252 -24.45 8.30 6.09
CA LYS A 252 -25.86 7.99 5.81
C LYS A 252 -26.12 7.90 4.30
N ASN A 253 -25.69 8.89 3.54
CA ASN A 253 -25.96 8.97 2.11
C ASN A 253 -25.14 7.93 1.32
N TRP A 254 -23.91 7.64 1.75
CA TRP A 254 -23.12 6.53 1.22
C TRP A 254 -23.84 5.19 1.39
N LYS A 255 -24.36 4.87 2.59
CA LYS A 255 -25.12 3.62 2.79
C LYS A 255 -26.31 3.51 1.84
N GLN A 256 -27.05 4.61 1.66
CA GLN A 256 -28.17 4.65 0.73
C GLN A 256 -27.72 4.36 -0.70
N TYR A 257 -26.64 4.99 -1.14
CA TYR A 257 -26.06 4.75 -2.47
C TYR A 257 -25.61 3.30 -2.67
N ILE A 258 -24.90 2.71 -1.69
CA ILE A 258 -24.44 1.32 -1.80
C ILE A 258 -25.61 0.33 -1.93
N ASN A 259 -26.74 0.59 -1.28
CA ASN A 259 -27.94 -0.23 -1.43
C ASN A 259 -28.64 -0.09 -2.80
N THR A 260 -28.25 0.90 -3.63
CA THR A 260 -28.77 1.08 -5.00
C THR A 260 -27.90 0.48 -6.09
N LEU A 261 -26.63 0.18 -5.78
CA LEU A 261 -25.77 -0.62 -6.65
C LEU A 261 -26.23 -2.08 -6.67
#